data_AF-A0A9E3E3W1-F1
#
_entry.id   AF-A0A9E3E3W1-F1
#
_cell.length_a   1.000
_cell.length_b   1.000
_cell.length_c   1.000
_cell.angle_alpha   90.00
_cell.angle_beta   90.00
_cell.angle_gamma   90.00
#
_symmetry.space_group_name_H-M   'P 1'
#
loop_
_entity.id
_entity.type
_entity.pdbx_description
1 polymer ?
#
loop_
_entity_poly.entity_id
_entity_poly.type
_entity_poly.pdbx_seq_one_letter_code
_entity_poly.pdbx_strand_id
1 'polypeptide(L)'
;MRESRMDHSMGYPDIDRARDSQQALRRIVDAYVGPGADLRSLRRVVDLCREVQDAIEDDYCREKIRTIAEYSAELLSQAEHRARGAISGIDFLRQQIRAALELLQSRLYSLEQGRRFGQAFINAGFGAIHAVKR
;
A
#
# COMPACT_ATOMS: atom_id res chain seq x y z
N MET A 1 32.58 -23.08 -6.90
CA MET A 1 31.36 -23.30 -7.72
C MET A 1 30.16 -22.79 -6.95
N ARG A 2 29.18 -22.24 -7.68
CA ARG A 2 27.91 -21.61 -7.24
C ARG A 2 27.99 -20.13 -6.91
N GLU A 3 28.28 -19.40 -7.98
CA GLU A 3 27.67 -18.11 -8.29
C GLU A 3 26.15 -18.24 -8.11
N SER A 4 25.66 -17.82 -6.95
CA SER A 4 24.23 -17.69 -6.70
C SER A 4 23.74 -16.58 -7.61
N ARG A 5 23.21 -16.95 -8.78
CA ARG A 5 22.32 -16.06 -9.54
C ARG A 5 21.25 -15.61 -8.54
N MET A 6 21.40 -14.38 -8.04
CA MET A 6 20.25 -13.61 -7.63
C MET A 6 19.38 -13.60 -8.87
N ASP A 7 18.33 -14.40 -8.81
CA ASP A 7 17.27 -14.40 -9.77
C ASP A 7 16.73 -12.96 -9.75
N HIS A 8 17.20 -12.13 -10.69
CA HIS A 8 16.62 -10.83 -10.97
C HIS A 8 15.29 -11.11 -11.66
N SER A 9 14.39 -11.82 -10.96
CA SER A 9 12.97 -11.72 -11.23
C SER A 9 12.68 -10.23 -11.20
N MET A 10 12.14 -9.72 -12.29
CA MET A 10 11.84 -8.31 -12.53
C MET A 10 10.81 -7.81 -11.52
N GLY A 11 11.20 -7.70 -10.25
CA GLY A 11 10.44 -7.11 -9.18
C GLY A 11 10.32 -5.63 -9.41
N TYR A 12 9.29 -5.03 -8.83
CA TYR A 12 9.12 -3.59 -8.79
C TYR A 12 9.37 -3.19 -7.35
N PRO A 13 10.63 -2.92 -6.94
CA PRO A 13 11.00 -2.85 -5.53
C PRO A 13 10.25 -1.76 -4.78
N ASP A 14 9.87 -0.69 -5.47
CA ASP A 14 9.01 0.37 -4.97
C ASP A 14 7.57 -0.12 -4.69
N ILE A 15 6.99 -0.88 -5.60
CA ILE A 15 5.65 -1.48 -5.42
C ILE A 15 5.69 -2.55 -4.32
N ASP A 16 6.74 -3.37 -4.25
CA ASP A 16 6.90 -4.39 -3.22
C ASP A 16 7.01 -3.74 -1.83
N ARG A 17 7.84 -2.69 -1.70
CA ARG A 17 7.96 -1.90 -0.46
C ARG A 17 6.63 -1.27 -0.04
N ALA A 18 5.88 -0.71 -1.00
CA ALA A 18 4.57 -0.13 -0.75
C ALA A 18 3.56 -1.20 -0.30
N ARG A 19 3.61 -2.40 -0.88
CA ARG A 19 2.75 -3.53 -0.52
C ARG A 19 3.05 -4.05 0.89
N ASP A 20 4.33 -4.18 1.25
CA ASP A 20 4.74 -4.58 2.59
C ASP A 20 4.25 -3.57 3.64
N SER A 21 4.38 -2.28 3.32
CA SER A 21 3.90 -1.20 4.19
C SER A 21 2.38 -1.22 4.34
N GLN A 22 1.64 -1.41 3.23
CA GLN A 22 0.19 -1.57 3.22
C GLN A 22 -0.27 -2.77 4.05
N GLN A 23 0.45 -3.90 3.99
CA GLN A 23 0.13 -5.08 4.78
C GLN A 23 0.42 -4.85 6.27
N ALA A 24 1.49 -4.14 6.59
CA ALA A 24 1.79 -3.76 7.97
C ALA A 24 0.70 -2.84 8.56
N LEU A 25 0.21 -1.86 7.78
CA LEU A 25 -0.93 -1.01 8.17
C LEU A 25 -2.18 -1.85 8.48
N ARG A 26 -2.51 -2.82 7.61
CA ARG A 26 -3.63 -3.75 7.84
C ARG A 26 -3.53 -4.47 9.17
N ARG A 27 -2.36 -5.03 9.48
CA ARG A 27 -2.12 -5.78 10.73
C ARG A 27 -2.33 -4.90 11.97
N ILE A 28 -1.91 -3.64 11.93
CA ILE A 28 -2.12 -2.70 13.05
C ILE A 28 -3.61 -2.48 13.30
N VAL A 29 -4.38 -2.24 12.24
CA VAL A 29 -5.83 -1.98 12.33
C VAL A 29 -6.58 -3.21 12.84
N ASP A 30 -6.21 -4.40 12.36
CA ASP A 30 -6.83 -5.65 12.76
C ASP A 30 -6.45 -6.08 14.19
N ALA A 31 -5.27 -5.69 14.68
CA ALA A 31 -4.79 -5.99 16.03
C ALA A 31 -5.30 -5.01 17.11
N TYR A 32 -5.85 -3.85 16.74
CA TYR A 32 -6.39 -2.89 17.71
C TYR A 32 -7.54 -3.52 18.50
N VAL A 33 -7.48 -3.54 19.84
CA VAL A 33 -8.44 -4.30 20.69
C VAL A 33 -9.54 -3.43 21.32
N GLY A 34 -9.39 -2.10 21.39
CA GLY A 34 -10.42 -1.28 22.02
C GLY A 34 -9.93 0.10 22.46
N PRO A 35 -10.77 0.88 23.17
CA PRO A 35 -10.82 2.35 23.15
C PRO A 35 -9.67 3.07 23.85
N GLY A 36 -8.63 2.34 24.26
CA GLY A 36 -7.42 2.94 24.82
C GLY A 36 -6.58 3.55 23.70
N ALA A 37 -5.96 4.70 23.97
CA ALA A 37 -5.00 5.26 23.04
C ALA A 37 -3.84 4.29 22.81
N ASP A 38 -3.54 4.03 21.54
CA ASP A 38 -2.36 3.28 21.12
C ASP A 38 -1.44 4.18 20.30
N LEU A 39 -0.77 5.10 21.01
CA LEU A 39 0.12 6.10 20.41
C LEU A 39 1.33 5.46 19.74
N ARG A 40 1.73 4.25 20.17
CA ARG A 40 2.82 3.49 19.53
C ARG A 40 2.39 3.01 18.15
N SER A 41 1.20 2.41 18.05
CA SER A 41 0.63 2.02 16.76
C SER A 41 0.37 3.23 15.88
N LEU A 42 -0.10 4.36 16.45
CA LEU A 42 -0.30 5.59 15.69
C LEU A 42 1.00 6.11 15.07
N ARG A 43 2.09 6.16 15.84
CA ARG A 43 3.41 6.54 15.31
C ARG A 43 3.83 5.59 14.18
N ARG A 44 3.63 4.28 14.35
CA ARG A 44 3.99 3.31 13.32
C ARG A 44 3.14 3.47 12.05
N VAL A 45 1.86 3.78 12.17
CA VAL A 45 1.00 4.10 11.02
C VAL A 45 1.54 5.30 10.25
N VAL A 46 1.92 6.38 10.94
CA VAL A 46 2.49 7.57 10.29
C VAL A 46 3.77 7.24 9.51
N ASP A 47 4.66 6.44 10.11
CA ASP A 47 5.90 6.03 9.45
C ASP A 47 5.60 5.18 8.19
N LEU A 48 4.70 4.21 8.30
CA LEU A 48 4.28 3.37 7.17
C LEU A 48 3.59 4.15 6.04
N CYS A 49 2.77 5.15 6.39
CA CYS A 49 2.15 6.03 5.41
C CYS A 49 3.19 6.81 4.61
N ARG A 50 4.25 7.30 5.26
CA ARG A 50 5.38 7.95 4.60
C ARG A 50 6.16 6.98 3.72
N GLU A 51 6.44 5.77 4.21
CA GLU A 51 7.13 4.73 3.43
C GLU A 51 6.40 4.43 2.10
N VAL A 52 5.06 4.41 2.08
CA VAL A 52 4.28 4.24 0.84
C VAL A 52 4.36 5.48 -0.06
N GLN A 53 4.24 6.68 0.51
CA GLN A 53 4.30 7.94 -0.26
C GLN A 53 5.65 8.16 -0.92
N ASP A 54 6.74 7.80 -0.24
CA ASP A 54 8.10 7.91 -0.75
C ASP A 54 8.39 6.85 -1.81
N ALA A 55 7.74 5.68 -1.73
CA ALA A 55 7.91 4.61 -2.70
C ALA A 55 7.13 4.86 -4.00
N ILE A 56 5.92 5.42 -3.93
CA ILE A 56 5.00 5.48 -5.08
C ILE A 56 4.56 6.90 -5.38
N GLU A 57 4.98 7.40 -6.54
CA GLU A 57 4.52 8.67 -7.09
C GLU A 57 3.19 8.50 -7.86
N ASP A 58 2.08 8.37 -7.13
CA ASP A 58 0.73 8.24 -7.71
C ASP A 58 -0.30 9.02 -6.87
N ASP A 59 -1.07 9.90 -7.52
CA ASP A 59 -2.03 10.77 -6.83
C ASP A 59 -3.14 9.98 -6.12
N TYR A 60 -3.60 8.90 -6.73
CA TYR A 60 -4.64 8.06 -6.14
C TYR A 60 -4.10 7.34 -4.89
N CYS A 61 -2.88 6.80 -4.94
CA CYS A 61 -2.20 6.27 -3.76
C CYS A 61 -2.04 7.33 -2.66
N ARG A 62 -1.63 8.55 -3.01
CA ARG A 62 -1.49 9.66 -2.05
C ARG A 62 -2.81 9.98 -1.35
N GLU A 63 -3.90 10.04 -2.09
CA GLU A 63 -5.25 10.27 -1.55
C GLU A 63 -5.64 9.16 -0.56
N LYS A 64 -5.46 7.88 -0.92
CA LYS A 64 -5.81 6.76 -0.03
C LYS A 64 -4.92 6.70 1.20
N ILE A 65 -3.63 7.02 1.09
CA ILE A 65 -2.76 7.13 2.26
C ILE A 65 -3.22 8.24 3.20
N ARG A 66 -3.64 9.40 2.67
CA ARG A 66 -4.20 10.47 3.50
C ARG A 66 -5.43 10.00 4.27
N THR A 67 -6.36 9.32 3.60
CA THR A 67 -7.55 8.74 4.24
C THR A 67 -7.18 7.74 5.35
N ILE A 68 -6.21 6.86 5.10
CA ILE A 68 -5.72 5.89 6.10
C ILE A 68 -5.14 6.62 7.31
N ALA A 69 -4.30 7.63 7.10
CA ALA A 69 -3.68 8.39 8.18
C ALA A 69 -4.71 9.13 9.04
N GLU A 70 -5.68 9.81 8.42
CA GLU A 70 -6.73 10.56 9.11
C GLU A 70 -7.59 9.64 10.00
N TYR A 71 -8.12 8.55 9.46
CA TYR A 71 -8.96 7.64 10.25
C TYR A 71 -8.17 6.82 11.26
N SER A 72 -6.91 6.49 10.99
CA SER A 72 -6.06 5.81 11.97
C SER A 72 -5.69 6.73 13.14
N ALA A 73 -5.50 8.03 12.88
CA ALA A 73 -5.33 9.01 13.95
C ALA A 73 -6.57 9.09 14.84
N GLU A 74 -7.77 9.09 14.27
CA GLU A 74 -9.01 9.05 15.04
C GLU A 74 -9.20 7.72 15.80
N LEU A 75 -8.85 6.59 15.18
CA LEU A 75 -8.99 5.25 15.78
C LEU A 75 -8.02 4.99 16.94
N LEU A 76 -6.76 5.43 16.78
CA LEU A 76 -5.66 5.09 17.70
C LEU A 76 -5.36 6.19 18.73
N SER A 77 -5.96 7.37 18.57
CA SER A 77 -5.92 8.42 19.59
C SER A 77 -7.03 8.20 20.64
N GLN A 78 -6.89 8.86 21.79
CA GLN A 78 -7.88 8.86 22.88
C GLN A 78 -9.15 9.68 22.55
N ALA A 79 -9.57 9.69 21.29
CA ALA A 79 -10.75 10.43 20.85
C ALA A 79 -12.03 9.68 21.25
N GLU A 80 -13.06 10.41 21.67
CA GLU A 80 -14.40 9.85 21.78
C GLU A 80 -14.87 9.40 20.38
N HIS A 81 -14.77 8.11 20.09
CA HIS A 81 -15.19 7.54 18.81
C HIS A 81 -16.72 7.66 18.70
N ARG A 82 -17.21 8.75 18.08
CA ARG A 82 -18.65 9.00 17.95
C ARG A 82 -19.29 7.93 17.06
N ALA A 83 -20.37 7.33 17.55
CA ALA A 83 -21.20 6.43 16.77
C ALA A 83 -21.79 7.14 15.53
N ARG A 84 -21.97 6.38 14.44
CA ARG A 84 -22.60 6.86 13.20
C ARG A 84 -23.85 6.02 12.95
N GLY A 85 -24.98 6.50 13.47
CA GLY A 85 -26.23 5.75 13.45
C GLY A 85 -26.12 4.50 14.32
N ALA A 86 -26.42 3.32 13.75
CA ALA A 86 -26.36 2.03 14.45
C ALA A 86 -24.94 1.45 14.58
N ILE A 87 -23.94 2.03 13.92
CA ILE A 87 -22.56 1.52 13.88
C ILE A 87 -21.73 2.23 14.95
N SER A 88 -20.95 1.45 15.72
CA SER A 88 -20.00 2.01 16.70
C SER A 88 -18.96 2.87 15.96
N GLY A 89 -18.46 3.94 16.61
CA GLY A 89 -17.44 4.79 15.99
C GLY A 89 -16.18 4.00 15.61
N ILE A 90 -15.80 3.03 16.44
CA ILE A 90 -14.65 2.14 16.18
C ILE A 90 -14.88 1.29 14.92
N ASP A 91 -16.04 0.66 14.79
CA ASP A 91 -16.32 -0.20 13.64
C ASP A 91 -16.42 0.60 12.34
N PHE A 92 -17.00 1.79 12.42
CA PHE A 92 -16.99 2.75 11.30
C PHE A 92 -15.55 3.10 10.89
N LEU A 93 -14.70 3.52 11.83
CA LEU A 93 -13.32 3.88 11.54
C LEU A 93 -12.53 2.71 10.95
N ARG A 94 -12.67 1.50 11.52
CA ARG A 94 -12.06 0.29 10.97
C ARG A 94 -12.53 0.05 9.54
N GLN A 95 -13.83 0.10 9.28
CA GLN A 95 -14.38 -0.11 7.94
C GLN A 95 -13.80 0.88 6.93
N GLN A 96 -13.72 2.17 7.29
CA GLN A 96 -13.14 3.20 6.42
C GLN A 96 -11.66 2.95 6.11
N ILE A 97 -10.86 2.58 7.12
CA ILE A 97 -9.43 2.27 6.93
C ILE A 97 -9.29 1.01 6.06
N ARG A 98 -10.08 -0.04 6.31
CA ARG A 98 -10.05 -1.29 5.56
C ARG A 98 -10.37 -1.08 4.08
N ALA A 99 -11.39 -0.27 3.77
CA ALA A 99 -11.75 0.08 2.41
C ALA A 99 -10.63 0.87 1.70
N ALA A 100 -10.03 1.86 2.37
CA ALA A 100 -8.92 2.61 1.79
C ALA A 100 -7.68 1.73 1.51
N LEU A 101 -7.37 0.79 2.41
CA LEU A 101 -6.29 -0.18 2.24
C LEU A 101 -6.53 -1.16 1.07
N GLU A 102 -7.78 -1.55 0.80
CA GLU A 102 -8.15 -2.37 -0.35
C GLU A 102 -7.98 -1.61 -1.67
N LEU A 103 -8.43 -0.36 -1.71
CA LEU A 103 -8.26 0.51 -2.88
C LEU A 103 -6.78 0.79 -3.17
N LEU A 104 -5.97 1.00 -2.13
CA LEU A 104 -4.51 1.13 -2.27
C LEU A 104 -3.89 -0.14 -2.85
N GLN A 105 -4.23 -1.32 -2.31
CA GLN A 105 -3.72 -2.59 -2.81
C GLN A 105 -4.11 -2.83 -4.28
N SER A 106 -5.37 -2.52 -4.64
CA SER A 106 -5.85 -2.61 -6.02
C SER A 106 -5.05 -1.69 -6.95
N ARG A 107 -4.79 -0.44 -6.54
CA ARG A 107 -3.99 0.50 -7.33
C ARG A 107 -2.54 0.03 -7.51
N LEU A 108 -1.90 -0.46 -6.45
CA LEU A 108 -0.54 -1.01 -6.52
C LEU A 108 -0.46 -2.18 -7.51
N TYR A 109 -1.46 -3.07 -7.50
CA TYR A 109 -1.56 -4.15 -8.48
C TYR A 109 -1.71 -3.62 -9.92
N SER A 110 -2.57 -2.62 -10.15
CA SER A 110 -2.72 -2.02 -11.48
C SER A 110 -1.44 -1.35 -11.99
N LEU A 111 -0.70 -0.65 -11.13
CA LEU A 111 0.59 -0.03 -11.47
C LEU A 111 1.62 -1.09 -11.88
N GLU A 112 1.69 -2.18 -11.14
CA GLU A 112 2.59 -3.30 -11.44
C GLU A 112 2.26 -3.92 -12.80
N GLN A 113 0.99 -4.20 -13.07
CA GLN A 113 0.55 -4.74 -14.35
C GLN A 113 0.86 -3.78 -15.50
N GLY A 114 0.60 -2.48 -15.33
CA GLY A 114 0.93 -1.47 -16.33
C GLY A 114 2.42 -1.46 -16.70
N ARG A 115 3.30 -1.57 -15.71
CA ARG A 115 4.75 -1.65 -15.93
C ARG A 115 5.17 -2.97 -16.59
N ARG A 116 4.57 -4.09 -16.21
CA ARG A 116 4.82 -5.41 -16.83
C ARG A 116 4.47 -5.41 -18.31
N PHE A 117 3.30 -4.88 -18.66
CA PHE A 117 2.88 -4.76 -20.05
C PHE A 117 3.79 -3.81 -20.83
N GLY A 118 4.14 -2.64 -20.27
CA GLY A 118 5.08 -1.71 -20.90
C GLY A 118 6.44 -2.33 -21.20
N GLN A 119 7.01 -3.06 -20.23
CA GLN A 119 8.28 -3.78 -20.43
C GLN A 119 8.17 -4.88 -21.49
N ALA A 120 7.07 -5.65 -21.51
CA ALA A 120 6.84 -6.68 -22.52
C ALA A 120 6.76 -6.09 -23.94
N PHE A 121 6.10 -4.94 -24.12
CA PHE A 121 6.05 -4.23 -25.39
C PHE A 121 7.43 -3.75 -25.86
N ILE A 122 8.25 -3.18 -24.96
CA ILE A 122 9.61 -2.72 -25.29
C ILE A 122 10.49 -3.90 -25.73
N ASN A 123 10.44 -5.01 -24.99
CA ASN A 123 11.22 -6.21 -25.30
C ASN A 123 10.83 -6.83 -26.65
N ALA A 124 9.53 -6.86 -26.98
CA ALA A 124 9.05 -7.33 -28.28
C ALA A 124 9.46 -6.40 -29.43
N GLY A 125 9.39 -5.08 -29.23
CA GLY A 125 9.78 -4.08 -30.24
C GLY A 125 11.27 -4.13 -30.57
N PHE A 126 12.15 -4.24 -29.57
CA PHE A 126 13.60 -4.38 -29.80
C PHE A 126 13.98 -5.73 -30.44
N GLY A 127 13.29 -6.82 -30.08
CA GLY A 127 13.52 -8.14 -30.68
C GLY A 127 13.21 -8.18 -32.18
N ALA A 128 12.17 -7.46 -32.63
CA ALA A 128 11.82 -7.36 -34.05
C ALA A 128 12.85 -6.57 -34.87
N ILE A 129 13.44 -5.52 -34.31
CA ILE A 129 14.44 -4.67 -34.99
C ILE A 129 15.75 -5.42 -35.22
N HIS A 130 16.15 -6.31 -34.33
CA HIS A 130 17.35 -7.14 -34.50
C HIS A 130 17.18 -8.35 -35.44
N ALA A 131 15.95 -8.76 -35.75
CA ALA A 131 15.67 -9.85 -36.68
C ALA A 131 15.76 -9.44 -38.16
N VAL A 132 15.69 -8.14 -38.47
CA VAL A 132 15.72 -7.56 -39.83
C VAL A 132 17.17 -7.26 -40.29
N LYS A 133 18.10 -8.19 -40.03
CA LYS A 133 19.42 -8.23 -40.67
C LYS A 133 19.88 -9.69 -40.76
N ARG A 134 19.38 -10.42 -41.76
CA ARG A 134 19.99 -11.65 -42.25
C ARG A 134 19.84 -11.72 -43.75
#